data_AF-A0A4V2BED0-F1
#
_entry.id   AF-A0A4V2BED0-F1
#
_cell.length_a   1.000
_cell.length_b   1.000
_cell.length_c   1.000
_cell.angle_alpha   90.00
_cell.angle_beta   90.00
_cell.angle_gamma   90.00
#
_symmetry.space_group_name_H-M   'P 1'
#
loop_
_entity.id
_entity.type
_entity.pdbx_description
1 polymer ?
#
loop_
_entity_poly.entity_id
_entity_poly.type
_entity_poly.pdbx_seq_one_letter_code
_entity_poly.pdbx_strand_id
1 'polypeptide(L)'
;MNPTLDHLKLYEFLQRFEPTWGDSILQNWPLSRSYYPLDWLRSVMALSPNDLHDFANGRASSSLHPDLRALLAEAQSFELRVSGEEMPLDKVNVQGLNHKKQHEVRRLFPVLTRLGADVTHAVDIGGGVGHLARLCVKHFQWRFHTIDKDVTLQAKGEWWLKRSRDFDRS
;
A
#
# COMPACT_ATOMS: atom_id res chain seq x y z
N MET A 1 -16.64 -4.37 -16.38
CA MET A 1 -15.68 -3.32 -16.75
C MET A 1 -14.74 -3.11 -15.57
N ASN A 2 -13.43 -3.27 -15.77
CA ASN A 2 -12.48 -2.92 -14.71
C ASN A 2 -12.50 -1.39 -14.56
N PRO A 3 -12.82 -0.83 -13.38
CA PRO A 3 -12.68 0.61 -13.18
C PRO A 3 -11.20 0.95 -13.42
N THR A 4 -10.93 1.69 -14.48
CA THR A 4 -9.58 2.17 -14.77
C THR A 4 -9.34 3.33 -13.82
N LEU A 5 -8.42 3.13 -12.88
CA LEU A 5 -7.98 4.19 -11.97
C LEU A 5 -7.35 5.31 -12.81
N ASP A 6 -7.86 6.52 -12.67
CA ASP A 6 -7.27 7.69 -13.31
C ASP A 6 -5.97 8.05 -12.57
N HIS A 7 -4.85 7.55 -13.08
CA HIS A 7 -3.54 7.70 -12.46
C HIS A 7 -3.10 9.16 -12.31
N LEU A 8 -3.52 10.04 -13.24
CA LEU A 8 -3.20 11.46 -13.17
C LEU A 8 -3.95 12.11 -12.01
N LYS A 9 -5.25 11.84 -11.87
CA LYS A 9 -6.04 12.34 -10.73
C LYS A 9 -5.51 11.83 -9.40
N LEU A 10 -5.12 10.55 -9.32
CA LEU A 10 -4.52 10.02 -8.10
C LEU A 10 -3.20 10.72 -7.78
N TYR A 11 -2.35 10.95 -8.79
CA TYR A 11 -1.09 11.66 -8.60
C TYR A 11 -1.32 13.09 -8.10
N GLU A 12 -2.20 13.85 -8.74
CA GLU A 12 -2.55 15.22 -8.33
C GLU A 12 -3.12 15.26 -6.91
N PHE A 13 -3.99 14.29 -6.56
CA PHE A 13 -4.54 14.14 -5.22
C PHE A 13 -3.43 13.88 -4.19
N LEU A 14 -2.56 12.88 -4.43
CA LEU A 14 -1.47 12.55 -3.52
C LEU A 14 -0.50 13.73 -3.38
N GLN A 15 -0.12 14.38 -4.49
CA GLN A 15 0.81 15.49 -4.48
C GLN A 15 0.30 16.67 -3.64
N ARG A 16 -1.00 16.99 -3.69
CA ARG A 16 -1.63 18.06 -2.90
C ARG A 16 -1.42 17.86 -1.40
N PHE A 17 -1.40 16.61 -0.94
CA PHE A 17 -1.33 16.25 0.47
C PHE A 17 0.02 15.63 0.87
N GLU A 18 1.05 15.77 0.05
CA GLU A 18 2.38 15.18 0.27
C GLU A 18 2.94 15.37 1.68
N PRO A 19 2.92 16.58 2.27
CA PRO A 19 3.45 16.77 3.61
C PRO A 19 2.74 15.91 4.68
N THR A 20 1.46 15.59 4.48
CA THR A 20 0.68 14.81 5.45
C THR A 20 1.00 13.32 5.45
N TRP A 21 1.27 12.74 4.28
CA TRP A 21 1.57 11.30 4.15
C TRP A 21 3.06 10.99 4.04
N GLY A 22 3.87 11.93 3.53
CA GLY A 22 5.32 11.81 3.45
C GLY A 22 5.96 11.73 4.83
N ASP A 23 5.50 12.62 5.72
CA ASP A 23 5.91 12.72 7.12
C ASP A 23 4.75 12.31 8.07
N SER A 24 4.47 11.01 8.12
CA SER A 24 3.37 10.42 8.89
C SER A 24 3.21 11.00 10.31
N ILE A 25 1.97 11.36 10.67
CA ILE A 25 1.63 11.87 12.02
C ILE A 25 2.02 10.91 13.14
N LEU A 26 1.96 9.59 12.92
CA LEU A 26 2.30 8.60 13.94
C LEU A 26 3.79 8.59 14.29
N GLN A 27 4.65 8.97 13.34
CA GLN A 27 6.10 8.91 13.48
C GLN A 27 6.71 10.27 13.81
N ASN A 28 6.10 11.35 13.31
CA ASN A 28 6.69 12.68 13.33
C ASN A 28 5.92 13.68 14.23
N TRP A 29 4.99 13.23 15.07
CA TRP A 29 4.36 14.13 16.05
C TRP A 29 5.38 14.56 17.12
N PRO A 30 5.42 15.85 17.53
CA PRO A 30 4.53 16.95 17.16
C PRO A 30 4.97 17.77 15.94
N LEU A 31 6.11 17.46 15.33
CA LEU A 31 6.69 18.24 14.21
C LEU A 31 5.75 18.32 13.01
N SER A 32 5.04 17.23 12.70
CA SER A 32 4.09 17.17 11.58
C SER A 32 2.79 17.96 11.79
N ARG A 33 2.58 18.59 12.96
CA ARG A 33 1.34 19.33 13.28
C ARG A 33 1.03 20.41 12.25
N SER A 34 2.03 21.13 11.74
CA SER A 34 1.85 22.24 10.80
C SER A 34 1.29 21.79 9.44
N TYR A 35 1.36 20.50 9.12
CA TYR A 35 0.81 19.95 7.88
C TYR A 35 -0.71 19.78 7.91
N TYR A 36 -1.33 19.88 9.08
CA TYR A 36 -2.76 19.67 9.26
C TYR A 36 -3.47 21.00 9.59
N PRO A 37 -4.53 21.38 8.84
CA PRO A 37 -5.35 22.52 9.20
C PRO A 37 -5.88 22.40 10.63
N LEU A 38 -5.78 23.48 11.40
CA LEU A 38 -6.15 23.47 12.81
C LEU A 38 -7.62 23.10 13.03
N ASP A 39 -8.51 23.54 12.13
CA ASP A 39 -9.94 23.26 12.22
C ASP A 39 -10.27 21.80 11.92
N TRP A 40 -9.44 21.12 11.11
CA TRP A 40 -9.55 19.67 10.94
C TRP A 40 -9.23 18.96 12.24
N LEU A 41 -8.09 19.28 12.87
CA LEU A 41 -7.69 18.69 14.15
C LEU A 41 -8.74 18.92 15.24
N ARG A 42 -9.26 20.15 15.34
CA ARG A 42 -10.35 20.50 16.28
C ARG A 42 -11.61 19.68 16.01
N SER A 43 -11.99 19.53 14.74
CA SER A 43 -13.18 18.74 14.40
C SER A 43 -13.04 17.26 14.77
N VAL A 44 -11.85 16.68 14.60
CA VAL A 44 -11.56 15.29 15.01
C VAL A 44 -11.55 15.15 16.53
N MET A 45 -10.96 16.12 17.25
CA MET A 45 -10.93 16.12 18.72
C MET A 45 -12.33 16.28 19.36
N ALA A 46 -13.29 16.84 18.62
CA ALA A 46 -14.66 17.04 19.09
C ALA A 46 -15.58 15.84 18.81
N LEU A 47 -15.09 14.78 18.14
CA LEU A 47 -15.91 13.63 17.81
C LEU A 47 -16.33 12.84 19.05
N SER A 48 -17.53 12.26 18.97
CA SER A 48 -17.95 11.22 19.91
C SER A 48 -17.07 9.98 19.75
N PRO A 49 -16.97 9.08 20.77
CA PRO A 49 -16.23 7.83 20.62
C PRO A 49 -16.69 6.97 19.43
N ASN A 50 -17.99 6.97 19.12
CA ASN A 50 -18.54 6.23 17.98
C ASN A 50 -18.10 6.87 16.65
N ASP A 51 -18.20 8.20 16.54
CA ASP A 51 -17.78 8.93 15.35
C ASP A 51 -16.26 8.83 15.13
N LEU A 52 -15.48 8.80 16.22
CA LEU A 52 -14.04 8.61 16.16
C LEU A 52 -13.69 7.19 15.67
N HIS A 53 -14.44 6.18 16.12
CA HIS A 53 -14.31 4.82 15.60
C HIS A 53 -14.65 4.76 14.11
N ASP A 54 -15.72 5.42 13.67
CA ASP A 54 -16.09 5.48 12.26
C ASP A 54 -15.02 6.20 11.42
N PHE A 55 -14.51 7.33 11.92
CA PHE A 55 -13.41 8.07 11.29
C PHE A 55 -12.15 7.22 11.13
N ALA A 56 -11.77 6.45 12.15
CA ALA A 56 -10.63 5.53 12.08
C ALA A 56 -10.81 4.41 11.03
N ASN A 57 -12.06 4.07 10.69
CA ASN A 57 -12.41 3.13 9.62
C ASN A 57 -12.65 3.82 8.27
N GLY A 58 -12.24 5.08 8.13
CA GLY A 58 -12.36 5.85 6.90
C GLY A 58 -13.77 6.35 6.61
N ARG A 59 -14.73 6.26 7.54
CA ARG A 59 -16.10 6.79 7.35
C ARG A 59 -16.17 8.23 7.83
N ALA A 60 -16.78 9.10 7.02
CA ALA A 60 -16.96 10.51 7.36
C ALA A 60 -18.23 10.71 8.19
N SER A 61 -18.09 11.16 9.44
CA SER A 61 -19.22 11.69 10.24
C SER A 61 -19.61 13.09 9.75
N SER A 62 -20.89 13.45 9.84
CA SER A 62 -21.37 14.82 9.59
C SER A 62 -20.74 15.85 10.52
N SER A 63 -20.22 15.42 11.68
CA SER A 63 -19.57 16.26 12.70
C SER A 63 -18.16 16.72 12.30
N LEU A 64 -17.53 16.09 11.30
CA LEU A 64 -16.21 16.47 10.79
C LEU A 64 -16.25 17.79 10.02
N HIS A 65 -15.12 18.50 9.95
CA HIS A 65 -15.01 19.70 9.10
C HIS A 65 -15.34 19.36 7.62
N PRO A 66 -16.09 20.20 6.88
CA PRO A 66 -16.51 19.92 5.51
C PRO A 66 -15.37 19.52 4.57
N ASP A 67 -14.25 20.25 4.61
CA ASP A 67 -13.09 19.95 3.75
C ASP A 67 -12.44 18.61 4.08
N LEU A 68 -12.41 18.22 5.36
CA LEU A 68 -11.90 16.91 5.76
C LEU A 68 -12.83 15.79 5.29
N ARG A 69 -14.15 16.00 5.33
CA ARG A 69 -15.11 15.04 4.75
C ARG A 69 -14.95 14.93 3.23
N ALA A 70 -14.75 16.06 2.55
CA ALA A 70 -14.51 16.08 1.11
C ALA A 70 -13.23 15.32 0.75
N LEU A 71 -12.15 15.53 1.51
CA LEU A 71 -10.89 14.78 1.36
C LEU A 71 -11.12 13.27 1.53
N LEU A 72 -11.84 12.85 2.58
CA LEU A 72 -12.13 11.43 2.81
C LEU A 72 -12.94 10.82 1.67
N ALA A 73 -13.95 11.55 1.16
CA ALA A 73 -14.76 11.11 0.03
C ALA A 73 -13.94 11.01 -1.26
N GLU A 74 -13.06 11.98 -1.53
CA GLU A 74 -12.14 11.96 -2.67
C GLU A 74 -11.17 10.76 -2.55
N ALA A 75 -10.60 10.52 -1.37
CA ALA A 75 -9.74 9.36 -1.11
C ALA A 75 -10.45 8.02 -1.36
N GLN A 76 -11.69 7.88 -0.88
CA GLN A 76 -12.52 6.68 -1.10
C GLN A 76 -12.83 6.45 -2.58
N SER A 77 -12.90 7.49 -3.41
CA SER A 77 -13.16 7.35 -4.85
C SER A 77 -12.04 6.61 -5.58
N PHE A 78 -10.83 6.58 -5.02
CA PHE A 78 -9.70 5.81 -5.54
C PHE A 78 -9.63 4.37 -5.01
N GLU A 79 -10.55 3.95 -4.12
CA GLU A 79 -10.52 2.62 -3.53
C GLU A 79 -10.84 1.54 -4.59
N LEU A 80 -9.81 0.78 -4.97
CA LEU A 80 -9.98 -0.41 -5.80
C LEU A 80 -10.42 -1.58 -4.94
N ARG A 81 -11.69 -1.98 -5.05
CA ARG A 81 -12.18 -3.22 -4.46
C ARG A 81 -11.59 -4.42 -5.18
N VAL A 82 -10.48 -4.93 -4.67
CA VAL A 82 -9.93 -6.22 -5.09
C VAL A 82 -10.86 -7.32 -4.57
N SER A 83 -11.79 -7.74 -5.43
CA SER A 83 -12.62 -8.94 -5.22
C SER A 83 -12.03 -10.10 -6.02
N GLY A 84 -11.82 -11.23 -5.35
CA GLY A 84 -11.25 -12.42 -5.95
C GLY A 84 -11.05 -13.53 -4.93
N GLU A 85 -11.10 -14.77 -5.41
CA GLU A 85 -10.74 -15.95 -4.62
C GLU A 85 -9.26 -15.89 -4.25
N GLU A 86 -8.93 -16.08 -2.97
CA GLU A 86 -7.54 -16.15 -2.53
C GLU A 86 -6.83 -17.33 -3.20
N MET A 87 -5.64 -17.09 -3.76
CA MET A 87 -4.81 -18.19 -4.24
C MET A 87 -4.01 -18.79 -3.07
N PRO A 88 -4.06 -20.11 -2.82
CA PRO A 88 -3.24 -20.73 -1.81
C PRO A 88 -1.76 -20.62 -2.21
N LEU A 89 -0.94 -20.04 -1.32
CA LEU A 89 0.51 -19.96 -1.49
C LEU A 89 1.18 -21.16 -0.81
N ASP A 90 2.15 -21.78 -1.48
CA ASP A 90 2.97 -22.84 -0.89
C ASP A 90 3.78 -22.33 0.34
N LYS A 91 4.19 -23.24 1.23
CA LYS A 91 4.93 -22.90 2.46
C LYS A 91 6.26 -22.19 2.20
N VAL A 92 6.90 -22.48 1.06
CA VAL A 92 8.19 -21.89 0.68
C VAL A 92 8.00 -20.43 0.25
N ASN A 93 6.90 -20.14 -0.44
CA ASN A 93 6.51 -18.83 -0.94
C ASN A 93 6.23 -17.86 0.21
N VAL A 94 5.64 -18.34 1.30
CA VAL A 94 5.32 -17.51 2.49
C VAL A 94 6.45 -17.43 3.51
N GLN A 95 7.58 -18.08 3.29
CA GLN A 95 8.71 -18.03 4.22
C GLN A 95 9.25 -16.60 4.35
N GLY A 96 9.26 -16.10 5.59
CA GLY A 96 9.65 -14.73 5.93
C GLY A 96 8.52 -13.69 5.87
N LEU A 97 7.30 -14.09 5.48
CA LEU A 97 6.12 -13.23 5.51
C LEU A 97 5.34 -13.39 6.82
N ASN A 98 4.99 -12.28 7.46
CA ASN A 98 4.02 -12.29 8.54
C ASN A 98 2.60 -12.59 8.00
N HIS A 99 1.67 -12.93 8.89
CA HIS A 99 0.30 -13.31 8.52
C HIS A 99 -0.42 -12.25 7.67
N LYS A 100 -0.24 -10.95 8.00
CA LYS A 100 -0.83 -9.84 7.24
C LYS A 100 -0.32 -9.81 5.79
N LYS A 101 0.99 -9.88 5.58
CA LYS A 101 1.60 -9.88 4.24
C LYS A 101 1.21 -11.12 3.45
N GLN A 102 1.07 -12.27 4.10
CA GLN A 102 0.56 -13.47 3.42
C GLN A 102 -0.85 -13.24 2.88
N HIS A 103 -1.75 -12.68 3.69
CA HIS A 103 -3.12 -12.36 3.26
C HIS A 103 -3.15 -11.35 2.10
N GLU A 104 -2.34 -10.28 2.17
CA GLU A 104 -2.22 -9.29 1.09
C GLU A 104 -1.77 -9.93 -0.23
N VAL A 105 -0.72 -10.76 -0.20
CA VAL A 105 -0.20 -11.44 -1.40
C VAL A 105 -1.26 -12.39 -1.97
N ARG A 106 -1.96 -13.16 -1.13
CA ARG A 106 -3.02 -14.09 -1.58
C ARG A 106 -4.15 -13.39 -2.32
N ARG A 107 -4.46 -12.14 -1.96
CA ARG A 107 -5.48 -11.31 -2.63
C ARG A 107 -4.96 -10.65 -3.90
N LEU A 108 -3.68 -10.29 -3.96
CA LEU A 108 -3.06 -9.68 -5.14
C LEU A 108 -2.82 -10.69 -6.26
N PHE A 109 -2.42 -11.91 -5.92
CA PHE A 109 -2.03 -12.94 -6.89
C PHE A 109 -3.07 -13.19 -8.01
N PRO A 110 -4.36 -13.39 -7.71
CA PRO A 110 -5.40 -13.56 -8.74
C PRO A 110 -5.48 -12.39 -9.72
N VAL A 111 -5.26 -11.15 -9.24
CA VAL A 111 -5.24 -9.95 -10.09
C VAL A 111 -4.03 -10.00 -11.02
N LEU A 112 -2.85 -10.33 -10.48
CA LEU A 112 -1.62 -10.45 -11.24
C LEU A 112 -1.69 -11.58 -12.28
N THR A 113 -2.29 -12.72 -11.94
CA THR A 113 -2.52 -13.83 -12.89
C THR A 113 -3.37 -13.40 -14.07
N ARG A 114 -4.42 -12.60 -13.85
CA ARG A 114 -5.26 -12.08 -14.94
C ARG A 114 -4.52 -11.12 -15.87
N LEU A 115 -3.51 -10.42 -15.37
CA LEU A 115 -2.65 -9.53 -16.15
C LEU A 115 -1.52 -10.29 -16.87
N GLY A 116 -1.17 -11.48 -16.39
CA GLY A 116 0.16 -12.05 -16.57
C GLY A 116 0.54 -12.70 -17.88
N ALA A 117 -0.34 -12.69 -18.89
CA ALA A 117 0.05 -13.11 -20.23
C ALA A 117 0.88 -12.03 -20.97
N ASP A 118 0.54 -10.75 -20.78
CA ASP A 118 1.11 -9.65 -21.58
C ASP A 118 2.17 -8.84 -20.83
N VAL A 119 2.28 -9.03 -19.52
CA VAL A 119 3.24 -8.31 -18.68
C VAL A 119 4.61 -8.99 -18.76
N THR A 120 5.62 -8.24 -19.19
CA THR A 120 7.02 -8.70 -19.20
C THR A 120 7.88 -8.00 -18.16
N HIS A 121 7.47 -6.80 -17.74
CA HIS A 121 8.17 -5.97 -16.77
C HIS A 121 7.17 -5.41 -15.75
N ALA A 122 7.56 -5.43 -14.47
CA ALA A 122 6.77 -4.88 -13.38
C ALA A 122 7.65 -4.13 -12.38
N VAL A 123 7.09 -3.10 -11.76
CA VAL A 123 7.73 -2.30 -10.72
C VAL A 123 6.82 -2.27 -9.48
N ASP A 124 7.36 -2.66 -8.33
CA ASP A 124 6.70 -2.62 -7.03
C ASP A 124 7.23 -1.46 -6.20
N ILE A 125 6.37 -0.47 -6.00
CA ILE A 125 6.64 0.75 -5.27
C ILE A 125 6.28 0.52 -3.80
N GLY A 126 7.24 0.74 -2.90
CA GLY A 126 7.12 0.32 -1.51
C GLY A 126 7.38 -1.18 -1.32
N GLY A 127 8.14 -1.80 -2.24
CA GLY A 127 8.37 -3.24 -2.24
C GLY A 127 9.25 -3.74 -1.08
N GLY A 128 9.86 -2.84 -0.30
CA GLY A 128 10.73 -3.15 0.83
C GLY A 128 11.82 -4.16 0.47
N VAL A 129 11.79 -5.32 1.11
CA VAL A 129 12.77 -6.41 0.90
C VAL A 129 12.50 -7.27 -0.35
N GLY A 130 11.45 -6.97 -1.13
CA GLY A 130 11.16 -7.63 -2.41
C GLY A 130 10.44 -8.98 -2.32
N HIS A 131 9.62 -9.22 -1.30
CA HIS A 131 8.88 -10.48 -1.18
C HIS A 131 7.88 -10.71 -2.32
N LEU A 132 7.09 -9.68 -2.69
CA LEU A 132 6.14 -9.78 -3.79
C LEU A 132 6.88 -10.02 -5.12
N ALA A 133 7.96 -9.29 -5.35
CA ALA A 133 8.83 -9.47 -6.51
C ALA A 133 9.32 -10.91 -6.66
N ARG A 134 9.86 -11.49 -5.58
CA ARG A 134 10.34 -12.89 -5.56
C ARG A 134 9.24 -13.86 -5.99
N LEU A 135 8.03 -13.65 -5.50
CA LEU A 135 6.87 -14.49 -5.84
C LEU A 135 6.47 -14.30 -7.30
N CYS A 136 6.38 -13.06 -7.79
CA CYS A 136 5.98 -12.78 -9.16
C CYS A 136 6.99 -13.31 -10.18
N VAL A 137 8.30 -13.21 -9.91
CA VAL A 137 9.34 -13.79 -10.76
C VAL A 137 9.19 -15.31 -10.87
N LYS A 138 8.94 -16.00 -9.74
CA LYS A 138 8.75 -17.46 -9.71
C LYS A 138 7.49 -17.91 -10.46
N HIS A 139 6.39 -17.18 -10.30
CA HIS A 139 5.07 -17.58 -10.79
C HIS A 139 4.73 -17.10 -12.20
N PHE A 140 5.22 -15.93 -12.60
CA PHE A 140 4.87 -15.31 -13.87
C PHE A 140 6.05 -15.09 -14.82
N GLN A 141 7.28 -15.38 -14.38
CA GLN A 141 8.51 -15.16 -15.14
C GLN A 141 8.72 -13.70 -15.60
N TRP A 142 8.07 -12.74 -14.93
CA TRP A 142 8.26 -11.32 -15.21
C TRP A 142 9.65 -10.85 -14.78
N ARG A 143 10.17 -9.83 -15.46
CA ARG A 143 11.26 -9.00 -14.92
C ARG A 143 10.66 -8.04 -13.91
N PHE A 144 11.06 -8.18 -12.66
CA PHE A 144 10.42 -7.47 -11.56
C PHE A 144 11.43 -6.59 -10.83
N HIS A 145 11.10 -5.32 -10.65
CA HIS A 145 11.92 -4.33 -9.95
C HIS A 145 11.20 -3.86 -8.69
N THR A 146 11.94 -3.60 -7.61
CA THR A 146 11.38 -3.01 -6.39
C THR A 146 12.03 -1.68 -6.11
N ILE A 147 11.22 -0.73 -5.66
CA ILE A 147 11.68 0.60 -5.23
C ILE A 147 11.08 0.85 -3.85
N ASP A 148 11.89 1.32 -2.91
CA ASP A 148 11.44 1.71 -1.57
C ASP A 148 12.26 2.90 -1.09
N LYS A 149 11.67 3.74 -0.24
CA LYS A 149 12.38 4.87 0.39
C LYS A 149 13.34 4.40 1.49
N ASP A 150 13.07 3.26 2.11
CA ASP A 150 13.94 2.67 3.12
C ASP A 150 15.05 1.85 2.46
N VAL A 151 16.23 2.46 2.36
CA VAL A 151 17.45 1.84 1.82
C VAL A 151 17.87 0.59 2.58
N THR A 152 17.55 0.48 3.87
CA THR A 152 17.90 -0.67 4.70
C THR A 152 17.09 -1.90 4.30
N LEU A 153 15.80 -1.72 3.99
CA LEU A 153 14.96 -2.79 3.47
C LEU A 153 15.44 -3.27 2.10
N GLN A 154 15.81 -2.34 1.21
CA GLN A 154 16.35 -2.69 -0.11
C GLN A 154 17.67 -3.47 0.00
N ALA A 155 18.62 -3.01 0.83
CA ALA A 155 19.88 -3.70 1.06
C ALA A 155 19.69 -5.13 1.61
N LYS A 156 18.71 -5.31 2.52
CA LYS A 156 18.33 -6.64 3.01
C LYS A 156 17.74 -7.51 1.90
N GLY A 157 16.92 -6.95 1.02
CA GLY A 157 16.38 -7.64 -0.16
C GLY A 157 17.47 -8.12 -1.11
N GLU A 158 18.46 -7.27 -1.42
CA GLU A 158 19.62 -7.63 -2.24
C GLU A 158 20.42 -8.78 -1.63
N TRP A 159 20.62 -8.77 -0.31
CA TRP A 159 21.28 -9.86 0.38
C TRP A 159 20.52 -11.19 0.23
N TRP A 160 19.19 -11.18 0.38
CA TRP A 160 18.35 -12.36 0.17
C TRP A 160 18.42 -12.88 -1.27
N LEU A 161 18.41 -11.97 -2.26
CA LEU A 161 18.53 -12.30 -3.68
C LEU A 161 19.85 -12.99 -4.01
N LYS A 162 20.96 -12.51 -3.44
CA LYS A 162 22.28 -13.13 -3.61
C LYS A 162 22.31 -14.51 -2.98
N ARG A 163 21.84 -14.63 -1.73
CA ARG A 163 21.82 -15.90 -0.99
C ARG A 163 20.95 -16.96 -1.65
N SER A 164 19.78 -16.62 -2.18
CA SER A 164 18.93 -17.61 -2.86
C SER A 164 19.56 -18.15 -4.14
N ARG A 165 20.32 -17.33 -4.88
CA ARG A 165 21.05 -17.78 -6.08
C ARG A 165 22.17 -18.75 -5.77
N ASP A 166 22.78 -18.64 -4.59
CA ASP A 166 23.82 -19.56 -4.14
C ASP A 166 23.24 -20.93 -3.77
N PHE A 167 22.02 -20.97 -3.22
CA PHE A 167 21.29 -22.22 -2.93
C PHE A 167 20.78 -22.94 -4.18
N ASP A 168 20.37 -22.21 -5.24
CA ASP A 168 19.91 -22.82 -6.49
C ASP A 168 21.07 -23.35 -7.37
N ARG A 169 22.33 -23.04 -7.02
CA ARG A 169 23.54 -23.48 -7.73
C ARG A 169 24.28 -24.63 -7.04
N SER A 170 23.85 -25.02 -5.84
CA SER A 170 24.41 -26.11 -5.02
C SER A 170 23.51 -27.33 -5.05
#